data_AF-W7YNM8-F1
#
_entry.id   AF-W7YNM8-F1
#
_cell.length_a   1.000
_cell.length_b   1.000
_cell.length_c   1.000
_cell.angle_alpha   90.00
_cell.angle_beta   90.00
_cell.angle_gamma   90.00
#
_symmetry.space_group_name_H-M   'P 1'
#
loop_
_entity.id
_entity.type
_entity.pdbx_description
1 polymer ?
#
loop_
_entity_poly.entity_id
_entity_poly.type
_entity_poly.pdbx_seq_one_letter_code
_entity_poly.pdbx_strand_id
1 'polypeptide(L)'
;MNYFNNICLGVLAIVLISSCADESLLDYDVKKPEQIQNYDYLKEYDVLKEYVSRESHPDFILGAGVSLPDFNKKGYQYAHIVSNFNEITAGYNMKHGAIVTNNGDLQLAGVVQFVETAEQAGITIYGHTLCWHSNQNATYLNNIIAPTIIPPSGG
;
A
#
# COMPACT_ATOMS: atom_id res chain seq x y z
N MET A 1 29.92 13.86 -48.85
CA MET A 1 28.52 13.85 -48.37
C MET A 1 28.32 13.16 -47.02
N ASN A 2 29.22 12.29 -46.53
CA ASN A 2 28.96 11.52 -45.30
C ASN A 2 29.24 12.29 -43.98
N TYR A 3 30.14 13.27 -43.99
CA TYR A 3 30.44 14.07 -42.79
C TYR A 3 29.34 15.09 -42.45
N PHE A 4 28.66 15.63 -43.46
CA PHE A 4 27.60 16.61 -43.26
C PHE A 4 26.37 15.99 -42.58
N ASN A 5 26.03 14.74 -42.95
CA ASN A 5 24.92 14.00 -42.32
C ASN A 5 25.22 13.67 -40.85
N ASN A 6 26.47 13.32 -40.53
CA ASN A 6 26.89 13.03 -39.15
C ASN A 6 26.92 14.30 -38.28
N ILE A 7 27.29 15.45 -38.85
CA ILE A 7 27.25 16.74 -38.17
C ILE A 7 25.79 17.16 -37.92
N CYS A 8 24.90 17.00 -38.91
CA CYS A 8 23.47 17.28 -38.74
C CYS A 8 22.81 16.38 -37.67
N LEU A 9 23.16 15.09 -37.62
CA LEU A 9 22.69 14.17 -36.58
C LEU A 9 23.20 14.55 -35.18
N GLY A 10 24.45 15.01 -35.07
CA GLY A 10 25.00 15.51 -33.81
C GLY A 10 24.31 16.78 -33.31
N VAL A 11 24.05 17.74 -34.20
CA VAL A 11 23.33 18.99 -33.86
C VAL A 11 21.89 18.71 -33.45
N LEU A 12 21.19 17.79 -34.12
CA LEU A 12 19.82 17.41 -33.77
C LEU A 12 19.75 16.74 -32.39
N ALA A 13 20.74 15.92 -32.02
CA ALA A 13 20.83 15.33 -30.68
C ALA A 13 21.03 16.38 -29.59
N ILE A 14 21.85 17.41 -29.84
CA ILE A 14 22.13 18.50 -28.87
C ILE A 14 20.89 19.38 -28.64
N VAL A 15 20.08 19.62 -29.68
CA VAL A 15 18.82 20.38 -29.57
C VAL A 15 17.77 19.62 -28.76
N LEU A 16 17.73 18.28 -28.84
CA LEU A 16 16.79 17.45 -28.09
C LEU A 16 17.09 17.40 -26.59
N ILE A 17 18.36 17.52 -26.16
CA ILE A 17 18.72 17.60 -24.73
C ILE A 17 18.51 18.98 -24.12
N SER A 18 18.44 20.05 -24.91
CA SER A 18 18.10 21.40 -24.42
C SER A 18 16.59 21.65 -24.24
N SER A 19 15.73 20.76 -24.75
CA SER A 19 14.27 20.94 -24.71
C SER A 19 13.61 20.60 -23.37
N CYS A 20 14.37 20.07 -22.39
CA CYS A 20 13.86 19.75 -21.04
C CYS A 20 14.30 20.74 -19.96
N ALA A 21 14.78 21.92 -20.34
CA ALA A 21 15.04 23.01 -19.41
C ALA A 21 14.16 24.21 -19.75
N ASP A 22 12.84 24.00 -19.77
CA ASP A 22 11.88 25.10 -19.69
C ASP A 22 11.69 25.46 -18.22
N GLU A 23 12.77 25.85 -17.54
CA GLU A 23 12.64 26.64 -16.32
C GLU A 23 12.25 28.04 -16.78
N SER A 24 10.94 28.25 -16.93
CA SER A 24 10.37 29.58 -16.84
C SER A 24 10.64 30.11 -15.43
N LEU A 25 11.85 30.63 -15.23
CA LEU A 25 12.17 31.46 -14.09
C LEU A 25 11.24 32.66 -14.20
N LEU A 26 10.15 32.63 -13.43
CA LEU A 26 9.19 33.71 -13.32
C LEU A 26 9.98 35.00 -13.05
N ASP A 27 9.64 36.06 -13.77
CA ASP A 27 10.31 37.38 -13.67
C ASP A 27 10.06 38.10 -12.32
N TYR A 28 9.52 37.36 -11.35
CA TYR A 28 9.22 37.79 -10.01
C TYR A 28 9.50 36.66 -9.01
N ASP A 29 10.10 37.02 -7.89
CA ASP A 29 10.38 36.09 -6.79
C ASP A 29 9.10 35.81 -6.00
N VAL A 30 8.60 34.57 -6.09
CA VAL A 30 7.48 34.10 -5.26
C VAL A 30 8.02 33.70 -3.90
N LYS A 31 7.99 34.65 -2.95
CA LYS A 31 8.33 34.35 -1.55
C LYS A 31 7.40 33.27 -1.01
N LYS A 32 8.01 32.20 -0.49
CA LYS A 32 7.29 31.13 0.19
C LYS A 32 6.43 31.72 1.34
N PRO A 33 5.12 31.43 1.42
CA PRO A 33 4.28 31.94 2.49
C PRO A 33 4.81 31.57 3.87
N GLU A 34 4.77 32.50 4.82
CA GLU A 34 5.27 32.33 6.20
C GLU A 34 4.64 31.10 6.90
N GLN A 35 3.35 30.84 6.62
CA GLN A 35 2.65 29.65 7.11
C GLN A 35 3.29 28.33 6.66
N ILE A 36 3.91 28.29 5.47
CA ILE A 36 4.60 27.10 4.96
C ILE A 36 6.07 27.09 5.41
N GLN A 37 6.68 28.26 5.67
CA GLN A 37 8.03 28.33 6.26
C GLN A 37 8.07 27.72 7.67
N ASN A 38 7.01 27.89 8.47
CA ASN A 38 6.91 27.29 9.81
C ASN A 38 6.94 25.75 9.81
N TYR A 39 6.77 25.10 8.66
CA TYR A 39 6.84 23.64 8.51
C TYR A 39 8.11 23.17 7.80
N ASP A 40 9.07 24.04 7.48
CA ASP A 40 10.31 23.62 6.81
C ASP A 40 11.12 22.64 7.63
N TYR A 41 11.06 22.72 8.96
CA TYR A 41 11.70 21.76 9.85
C TYR A 41 11.21 20.32 9.60
N LEU A 42 9.99 20.12 9.07
CA LEU A 42 9.48 18.78 8.76
C LEU A 42 10.28 18.10 7.64
N LYS A 43 10.96 18.87 6.78
CA LYS A 43 11.83 18.33 5.72
C LYS A 43 13.13 17.75 6.25
N GLU A 44 13.50 18.07 7.49
CA GLU A 44 14.70 17.55 8.13
C GLU A 44 14.49 16.13 8.66
N TYR A 45 13.24 15.70 8.81
CA TYR A 45 12.95 14.34 9.24
C TYR A 45 13.01 13.36 8.06
N ASP A 46 13.69 12.24 8.30
CA ASP A 46 13.62 11.07 7.44
C ASP A 46 12.29 10.30 7.61
N VAL A 47 12.10 9.24 6.83
CA VAL A 47 10.96 8.32 6.96
C VAL A 47 11.06 7.46 8.23
N LEU A 48 9.92 7.08 8.79
CA LEU A 48 9.84 6.47 10.13
C LEU A 48 10.73 5.23 10.31
N LYS A 49 10.83 4.37 9.29
CA LYS A 49 11.64 3.13 9.34
C LYS A 49 13.14 3.36 9.45
N GLU A 50 13.66 4.54 9.09
CA GLU A 50 15.09 4.87 9.19
C GLU A 50 15.52 5.21 10.63
N TYR A 51 14.58 5.60 11.49
CA TYR A 51 14.87 5.80 12.93
C TYR A 51 15.00 4.49 13.71
N VAL A 52 14.73 3.35 13.08
CA VAL A 52 14.94 2.02 13.66
C VAL A 52 16.33 1.53 13.27
N SER A 53 17.26 1.53 14.23
CA SER A 53 18.60 0.96 14.03
C SER A 53 18.53 -0.56 13.84
N ARG A 54 18.82 -1.01 12.61
CA ARG A 54 18.85 -2.44 12.24
C ARG A 54 20.04 -3.20 12.81
N GLU A 55 21.13 -2.51 13.13
CA GLU A 55 22.29 -3.12 13.78
C GLU A 55 21.97 -3.55 15.22
N SER A 56 21.23 -2.70 15.95
CA SER A 56 20.86 -2.98 17.34
C SER A 56 19.54 -3.77 17.47
N HIS A 57 18.66 -3.67 16.47
CA HIS A 57 17.35 -4.33 16.45
C HIS A 57 17.08 -5.02 15.11
N PRO A 58 17.86 -6.06 14.74
CA PRO A 58 17.75 -6.71 13.43
C PRO A 58 16.38 -7.33 13.18
N ASP A 59 15.72 -7.83 14.23
CA ASP A 59 14.44 -8.53 14.15
C ASP A 59 13.22 -7.62 14.39
N PHE A 60 13.42 -6.33 14.70
CA PHE A 60 12.31 -5.42 14.94
C PHE A 60 11.71 -4.94 13.61
N ILE A 61 10.43 -5.22 13.40
CA ILE A 61 9.70 -4.81 12.22
C ILE A 61 8.78 -3.64 12.57
N LEU A 62 8.98 -2.48 11.93
CA LEU A 62 8.09 -1.35 12.07
C LEU A 62 6.90 -1.52 11.10
N GLY A 63 5.77 -1.99 11.63
CA GLY A 63 4.56 -2.26 10.86
C GLY A 63 3.45 -1.22 11.04
N ALA A 64 2.47 -1.23 10.12
CA ALA A 64 1.28 -0.39 10.19
C ALA A 64 -0.02 -1.17 9.92
N GLY A 65 -1.09 -0.82 10.65
CA GLY A 65 -2.45 -1.24 10.33
C GLY A 65 -3.01 -0.42 9.16
N VAL A 66 -3.56 -1.09 8.15
CA VAL A 66 -4.07 -0.43 6.94
C VAL A 66 -5.50 -0.85 6.58
N SER A 67 -6.19 0.05 5.90
CA SER A 67 -7.37 -0.27 5.10
C SER A 67 -6.92 -0.96 3.82
N LEU A 68 -7.25 -2.25 3.67
CA LEU A 68 -6.94 -3.02 2.47
C LEU A 68 -7.44 -2.34 1.18
N PRO A 69 -8.71 -1.89 1.07
CA PRO A 69 -9.18 -1.28 -0.18
C PRO A 69 -8.47 0.04 -0.49
N ASP A 70 -8.05 0.81 0.51
CA ASP A 70 -7.33 2.07 0.25
C ASP A 70 -5.86 1.82 -0.10
N PHE A 71 -5.24 0.79 0.48
CA PHE A 71 -3.90 0.35 0.08
C PHE A 71 -3.89 -0.11 -1.39
N ASN A 72 -4.88 -0.90 -1.80
CA ASN A 72 -5.01 -1.39 -3.19
C ASN A 72 -5.24 -0.27 -4.22
N LYS A 73 -5.79 0.89 -3.82
CA LYS A 73 -5.95 2.06 -4.72
C LYS A 73 -4.62 2.72 -5.07
N LYS A 74 -3.52 2.39 -4.38
CA LYS A 74 -2.19 2.99 -4.60
C LYS A 74 -2.19 4.53 -4.53
N GLY A 75 -3.04 5.10 -3.67
CA GLY A 75 -3.15 6.55 -3.44
C GLY A 75 -2.14 7.11 -2.42
N TYR A 76 -2.42 8.28 -1.86
CA TYR A 76 -1.56 8.92 -0.85
C TYR A 76 -1.27 8.01 0.36
N GLN A 77 -2.28 7.30 0.85
CA GLN A 77 -2.11 6.38 1.98
C GLN A 77 -1.09 5.27 1.64
N TYR A 78 -1.18 4.67 0.45
CA TYR A 78 -0.21 3.69 -0.02
C TYR A 78 1.21 4.27 -0.06
N ALA A 79 1.39 5.45 -0.67
CA ALA A 79 2.69 6.10 -0.75
C ALA A 79 3.29 6.40 0.62
N HIS A 80 2.46 6.87 1.56
CA HIS A 80 2.87 7.11 2.94
C HIS A 80 3.27 5.80 3.65
N ILE A 81 2.49 4.73 3.48
CA ILE A 81 2.75 3.44 4.11
C ILE A 81 4.05 2.81 3.58
N VAL A 82 4.21 2.72 2.26
CA VAL A 82 5.37 2.07 1.63
C VAL A 82 6.66 2.86 1.90
N SER A 83 6.59 4.18 2.00
CA SER A 83 7.76 4.98 2.36
C SER A 83 8.18 4.78 3.82
N ASN A 84 7.24 4.63 4.76
CA ASN A 84 7.54 4.72 6.19
C ASN A 84 7.61 3.39 6.95
N PHE A 85 7.08 2.29 6.41
CA PHE A 85 6.93 1.03 7.14
C PHE A 85 7.55 -0.17 6.40
N ASN A 86 7.81 -1.25 7.14
CA ASN A 86 8.37 -2.51 6.64
C ASN A 86 7.32 -3.60 6.48
N GLU A 87 6.20 -3.49 7.19
CA GLU A 87 5.14 -4.49 7.21
C GLU A 87 3.76 -3.83 7.33
N ILE A 88 2.74 -4.48 6.77
CA ILE A 88 1.36 -4.03 6.88
C ILE A 88 0.45 -5.13 7.42
N THR A 89 -0.61 -4.72 8.11
CA THR A 89 -1.68 -5.59 8.60
C THR A 89 -3.03 -5.04 8.15
N ALA A 90 -3.83 -5.84 7.44
CA ALA A 90 -5.19 -5.43 7.09
C ALA A 90 -6.07 -5.39 8.36
N GLY A 91 -6.59 -4.21 8.70
CA GLY A 91 -7.35 -4.02 9.95
C GLY A 91 -8.72 -4.73 10.00
N TYR A 92 -9.26 -5.12 8.84
CA TYR A 92 -10.59 -5.73 8.72
C TYR A 92 -10.66 -6.85 7.67
N ASN A 93 -10.22 -6.58 6.44
CA ASN A 93 -10.51 -7.41 5.27
C ASN A 93 -9.84 -8.79 5.25
N MET A 94 -9.09 -9.18 6.28
CA MET A 94 -8.53 -10.53 6.46
C MET A 94 -9.11 -11.26 7.68
N LYS A 95 -10.13 -10.70 8.33
CA LYS A 95 -10.85 -11.35 9.44
C LYS A 95 -11.90 -12.32 8.91
N HIS A 96 -12.23 -13.33 9.70
CA HIS A 96 -13.21 -14.36 9.36
C HIS A 96 -14.54 -13.78 8.83
N GLY A 97 -15.11 -12.78 9.47
CA GLY A 97 -16.36 -12.15 9.05
C GLY A 97 -16.28 -11.36 7.74
N ALA A 98 -15.09 -10.96 7.30
CA ALA A 98 -14.86 -10.33 6.01
C ALA A 98 -14.57 -11.34 4.89
N ILE A 99 -14.03 -12.52 5.24
CA ILE A 99 -13.60 -13.54 4.29
C ILE A 99 -14.68 -14.59 4.04
N VAL A 100 -15.30 -15.11 5.09
CA VAL A 100 -16.21 -16.27 5.00
C VAL A 100 -17.63 -15.79 4.76
N THR A 101 -18.22 -16.23 3.65
CA THR A 101 -19.62 -15.97 3.32
C THR A 101 -20.56 -16.84 4.15
N ASN A 102 -21.86 -16.54 4.11
CA ASN A 102 -22.88 -17.33 4.83
C ASN A 102 -22.93 -18.81 4.41
N ASN A 103 -22.44 -19.13 3.21
CA ASN A 103 -22.40 -20.49 2.67
C ASN A 103 -21.03 -21.17 2.84
N GLY A 104 -20.05 -20.48 3.43
CA GLY A 104 -18.70 -21.01 3.66
C GLY A 104 -17.67 -20.69 2.58
N ASP A 105 -18.08 -20.10 1.45
CA ASP A 105 -17.14 -19.66 0.42
C ASP A 105 -16.23 -18.53 0.92
N LEU A 106 -15.02 -18.42 0.34
CA LEU A 106 -14.02 -17.42 0.73
C LEU A 106 -13.95 -16.26 -0.26
N GLN A 107 -14.15 -15.03 0.22
CA GLN A 107 -14.00 -13.80 -0.55
C GLN A 107 -12.55 -13.30 -0.54
N LEU A 108 -11.71 -13.92 -1.37
CA LEU A 108 -10.26 -13.65 -1.37
C LEU A 108 -9.78 -12.64 -2.41
N ALA A 109 -10.62 -12.20 -3.36
CA ALA A 109 -10.17 -11.36 -4.47
C ALA A 109 -9.43 -10.09 -4.02
N GLY A 110 -9.97 -9.36 -3.03
CA GLY A 110 -9.32 -8.19 -2.47
C GLY A 110 -8.02 -8.52 -1.73
N VAL A 111 -7.97 -9.66 -1.03
CA VAL A 111 -6.77 -10.14 -0.33
C VAL A 111 -5.66 -10.51 -1.30
N VAL A 112 -5.99 -11.18 -2.40
CA VAL A 112 -5.04 -11.50 -3.46
C VAL A 112 -4.41 -10.22 -4.01
N GLN A 113 -5.24 -9.23 -4.38
CA GLN A 113 -4.74 -7.94 -4.85
C GLN A 113 -3.88 -7.21 -3.80
N PHE A 114 -4.22 -7.34 -2.52
CA PHE A 114 -3.44 -6.76 -1.41
C PHE A 114 -2.07 -7.41 -1.27
N VAL A 115 -2.00 -8.74 -1.36
CA VAL A 115 -0.74 -9.50 -1.36
C VAL A 115 0.12 -9.09 -2.55
N GLU A 116 -0.44 -9.06 -3.76
CA GLU A 116 0.27 -8.64 -4.97
C GLU A 116 0.76 -7.19 -4.86
N THR A 117 -0.06 -6.29 -4.32
CA THR A 117 0.29 -4.88 -4.15
C THR A 117 1.42 -4.70 -3.13
N ALA A 118 1.41 -5.47 -2.03
CA ALA A 118 2.46 -5.45 -1.03
C ALA A 118 3.78 -6.04 -1.57
N GLU A 119 3.70 -7.16 -2.29
CA GLU A 119 4.85 -7.79 -2.94
C GLU A 119 5.52 -6.85 -3.94
N GLN A 120 4.73 -6.19 -4.80
CA GLN A 120 5.25 -5.17 -5.74
C GLN A 120 5.90 -3.98 -5.02
N ALA A 121 5.45 -3.66 -3.82
CA ALA A 121 6.00 -2.57 -3.00
C ALA A 121 7.22 -3.01 -2.17
N GLY A 122 7.54 -4.30 -2.12
CA GLY A 122 8.60 -4.85 -1.28
C GLY A 122 8.30 -4.74 0.22
N ILE A 123 7.03 -4.76 0.61
CA ILE A 123 6.58 -4.68 2.02
C ILE A 123 5.96 -6.02 2.44
N THR A 124 6.25 -6.48 3.66
CA THR A 124 5.68 -7.75 4.16
C THR A 124 4.26 -7.57 4.69
N ILE A 125 3.54 -8.69 4.88
CA ILE A 125 2.20 -8.70 5.46
C ILE A 125 2.18 -9.57 6.72
N TYR A 126 1.68 -9.00 7.81
CA TYR A 126 1.26 -9.76 8.98
C TYR A 126 -0.22 -10.11 8.88
N GLY A 127 -0.53 -11.40 8.83
CA GLY A 127 -1.91 -11.89 8.70
C GLY A 127 -2.75 -11.65 9.96
N HIS A 128 -3.90 -10.99 9.80
CA HIS A 128 -4.82 -10.71 10.90
C HIS A 128 -6.28 -10.90 10.44
N THR A 129 -6.99 -11.95 10.82
CA THR A 129 -6.63 -13.07 11.71
C THR A 129 -7.52 -14.27 11.39
N LEU A 130 -7.05 -15.49 11.65
CA LEU A 130 -7.81 -16.71 11.40
C LEU A 130 -8.97 -16.89 12.39
N CYS A 131 -8.74 -16.64 13.68
CA CYS A 131 -9.75 -16.81 14.72
C CYS A 131 -9.74 -15.59 15.66
N TRP A 132 -10.94 -15.15 16.06
CA TRP A 132 -11.12 -14.06 17.00
C TRP A 132 -12.49 -14.15 17.67
N HIS A 133 -12.62 -13.59 18.87
CA HIS A 133 -13.91 -13.52 19.56
C HIS A 133 -14.87 -12.48 18.94
N SER A 134 -14.38 -11.67 18.00
CA SER A 134 -15.13 -10.63 17.31
C SER A 134 -14.99 -10.76 15.80
N ASN A 135 -15.92 -10.14 15.07
CA ASN A 135 -15.96 -10.11 13.60
C ASN A 135 -15.84 -11.50 12.96
N GLN A 136 -16.64 -12.45 13.46
CA GLN A 136 -16.85 -13.77 12.87
C GLN A 136 -18.18 -13.77 12.09
N ASN A 137 -18.27 -14.52 10.99
CA ASN A 137 -19.55 -14.73 10.32
C ASN A 137 -20.45 -15.66 11.16
N ALA A 138 -21.34 -15.08 11.96
CA ALA A 138 -22.24 -15.82 12.84
C ALA A 138 -23.23 -16.70 12.07
N THR A 139 -23.68 -16.26 10.89
CA THR A 139 -24.60 -17.05 10.05
C THR A 139 -23.95 -18.37 9.65
N TYR A 140 -22.74 -18.32 9.10
CA TYR A 140 -21.99 -19.52 8.72
C TYR A 140 -21.71 -20.41 9.94
N LEU A 141 -21.18 -19.83 11.03
CA LEU A 141 -20.82 -20.59 12.23
C LEU A 141 -22.01 -21.25 12.91
N ASN A 142 -23.17 -20.58 12.97
CA ASN A 142 -24.39 -21.17 13.54
C ASN A 142 -24.95 -22.29 12.65
N ASN A 143 -24.81 -22.19 11.33
CA ASN A 143 -25.26 -23.21 10.40
C ASN A 143 -24.47 -24.52 10.54
N ILE A 144 -23.15 -24.45 10.72
CA ILE A 144 -22.30 -25.65 10.82
C ILE A 144 -22.44 -26.40 12.15
N ILE A 145 -22.97 -25.74 13.19
CA ILE A 145 -23.26 -26.37 14.50
C ILE A 145 -24.75 -26.69 14.68
N ALA A 146 -25.58 -26.44 13.67
CA ALA A 146 -27.01 -26.69 13.75
C ALA A 146 -27.29 -28.21 13.91
N PRO A 147 -28.28 -28.61 14.71
CA PRO A 147 -28.61 -30.02 14.90
C PRO A 147 -29.13 -30.65 13.60
N THR A 148 -28.74 -31.89 13.36
CA THR A 148 -29.35 -32.70 12.29
C THR A 148 -30.79 -33.05 12.68
N ILE A 149 -31.75 -32.67 11.83
CA ILE A 149 -33.15 -33.02 12.02
C ILE A 149 -33.38 -34.45 11.52
N ILE A 150 -33.65 -35.38 12.44
CA ILE A 150 -34.05 -36.75 12.10
C ILE A 150 -35.58 -36.77 12.02
N PRO A 151 -36.19 -37.00 10.84
CA PRO A 151 -37.64 -37.06 10.72
C PRO A 151 -38.18 -38.26 11.54
N PRO A 152 -39.40 -38.14 12.11
CA PRO A 152 -40.01 -39.26 12.81
C PRO A 152 -40.19 -40.44 11.84
N SER A 153 -39.84 -41.66 12.29
CA SER A 153 -40.16 -42.87 11.55
C SER A 153 -41.68 -42.95 11.42
N GLY A 154 -42.21 -42.84 10.20
CA GLY A 154 -43.64 -42.96 9.94
C GLY A 154 -44.17 -44.26 10.52
N GLY A 155 -45.15 -44.15 11.43
CA GLY A 155 -45.99 -45.25 11.89
C GLY A 155 -47.18 -45.44 10.97
#